data_AF-A0A8S9M8U9-F1
#
_entry.id   AF-A0A8S9M8U9-F1
#
_cell.length_a   1.000
_cell.length_b   1.000
_cell.length_c   1.000
_cell.angle_alpha   90.00
_cell.angle_beta   90.00
_cell.angle_gamma   90.00
#
_symmetry.space_group_name_H-M   'P 1'
#
loop_
_entity.id
_entity.type
_entity.pdbx_description
1 polymer ?
#
loop_
_entity_poly.entity_id
_entity_poly.type
_entity_poly.pdbx_seq_one_letter_code
_entity_poly.pdbx_strand_id
1 'polypeptide(L)'
;MSITLFVLQWPATLEESQHEEVSAIEQGETWMTLLVRYLENDILPEDRNKSRKIKKKAARYSISWEKLYRRSFSGPYLRCVTPREAARILIELHEGDCGSHSSGRNLVLWARRAGYYWPTMTEYANKQAKHCDQCQRCWGHVPTRALVLPRLLVY
;
A
#
# COMPACT_ATOMS: atom_id res chain seq x y z
N MET A 1 47.44 23.32 32.31
CA MET A 1 47.05 23.26 30.89
C MET A 1 45.60 22.83 30.84
N SER A 2 44.73 23.71 30.33
CA SER A 2 43.27 23.65 30.47
C SER A 2 42.66 22.76 29.39
N ILE A 3 41.87 21.76 29.77
CA ILE A 3 41.08 20.96 28.83
C ILE A 3 39.75 21.69 28.64
N THR A 4 39.61 22.39 27.53
CA THR A 4 38.34 23.00 27.13
C THR A 4 37.42 21.90 26.65
N LEU A 5 36.28 21.72 27.33
CA LEU A 5 35.16 20.89 26.89
C LEU A 5 34.64 21.45 25.55
N PHE A 6 35.00 20.79 24.44
CA PHE A 6 34.36 21.01 23.15
C PHE A 6 33.01 20.28 23.20
N VAL A 7 32.02 20.94 23.80
CA VAL A 7 30.61 20.65 23.54
C VAL A 7 30.43 20.95 22.06
N LEU A 8 30.47 19.90 21.24
CA LEU A 8 30.07 19.99 19.85
C LEU A 8 28.59 20.37 19.85
N GLN A 9 28.41 21.68 19.67
CA GLN A 9 27.27 22.40 19.17
C GLN A 9 26.40 21.50 18.28
N TRP A 10 25.43 20.82 18.89
CA TRP A 10 24.28 20.28 18.19
C TRP A 10 23.52 21.48 17.62
N PRO A 11 23.37 21.63 16.28
CA PRO A 11 22.57 22.72 15.77
C PRO A 11 21.11 22.45 16.13
N ALA A 12 20.59 23.29 17.02
CA ALA A 12 19.18 23.40 17.36
C ALA A 12 18.39 23.97 16.16
N THR A 13 18.36 23.24 15.05
CA THR A 13 17.45 23.41 13.90
C THR A 13 17.53 22.14 13.03
N LEU A 14 17.18 20.99 13.59
CA LEU A 14 16.55 19.96 12.76
C LEU A 14 15.08 20.25 12.88
N GLU A 15 14.60 20.99 11.87
CA GLU A 15 13.18 21.18 11.62
C GLU A 15 12.49 19.85 11.83
N GLU A 16 11.65 19.85 12.87
CA GLU A 16 10.73 18.78 13.20
C GLU A 16 10.04 18.40 11.90
N SER A 17 10.29 17.18 11.42
CA SER A 17 9.78 16.72 10.12
C SER A 17 8.30 16.98 10.12
N GLN A 18 7.87 17.96 9.33
CA GLN A 18 6.49 18.38 9.26
C GLN A 18 5.72 17.10 9.00
N HIS A 19 4.91 16.70 9.98
CA HIS A 19 3.93 15.65 9.78
C HIS A 19 3.19 16.08 8.54
N GLU A 20 3.41 15.38 7.43
CA GLU A 20 2.70 15.63 6.21
C GLU A 20 1.26 15.23 6.52
N GLU A 21 0.50 16.23 6.95
CA GLU A 21 -0.92 16.19 7.12
C GLU A 21 -1.44 15.86 5.73
N VAL A 22 -1.68 14.56 5.52
CA VAL A 22 -2.23 14.06 4.26
C VAL A 22 -3.64 14.61 4.21
N SER A 23 -3.72 15.79 3.60
CA SER A 23 -4.91 16.49 3.13
C SER A 23 -6.00 15.46 2.88
N ALA A 24 -7.09 15.55 3.64
CA ALA A 24 -8.30 14.79 3.45
C ALA A 24 -8.75 14.96 1.99
N ILE A 25 -8.31 14.05 1.12
CA ILE A 25 -8.73 14.06 -0.26
C ILE A 25 -10.17 13.59 -0.22
N GLU A 26 -11.10 14.48 -0.54
CA GLU A 26 -12.44 14.14 -1.02
C GLU A 26 -12.29 13.22 -2.23
N GLN A 27 -12.06 11.93 -1.97
CA GLN A 27 -12.13 10.89 -2.97
C GLN A 27 -13.57 10.42 -2.98
N GLY A 28 -14.24 10.60 -4.12
CA GLY A 28 -15.56 10.03 -4.36
C GLY A 28 -15.64 8.58 -3.86
N GLU A 29 -16.83 8.15 -3.46
CA GLU A 29 -17.02 6.94 -2.66
C GLU A 29 -16.22 5.74 -3.22
N THR A 30 -15.15 5.37 -2.50
CA THR A 30 -14.32 4.20 -2.83
C THR A 30 -14.87 2.95 -2.15
N TRP A 31 -14.30 1.78 -2.47
CA TRP A 31 -14.61 0.51 -1.80
C TRP A 31 -14.36 0.51 -0.28
N MET A 32 -13.56 1.47 0.21
CA MET A 32 -13.19 1.64 1.62
C MET A 32 -14.24 2.45 2.39
N THR A 33 -14.99 3.32 1.72
CA THR A 33 -15.88 4.32 2.35
C THR A 33 -16.83 3.72 3.38
N LEU A 34 -17.53 2.64 3.01
CA LEU A 34 -18.48 1.99 3.92
C LEU A 34 -17.80 1.28 5.09
N LEU A 35 -16.55 0.86 4.94
CA LEU A 35 -15.78 0.26 6.03
C LEU A 35 -15.28 1.33 6.98
N VAL A 36 -14.78 2.45 6.45
CA VAL A 36 -14.30 3.59 7.24
C VAL A 36 -15.46 4.22 8.03
N ARG A 37 -16.57 4.56 7.36
CA ARG A 37 -17.79 5.08 8.02
C ARG A 37 -18.26 4.20 9.18
N TYR A 38 -18.25 2.88 8.99
CA TYR A 38 -18.66 1.94 10.02
C TYR A 38 -17.65 1.81 11.16
N LEU A 39 -16.35 1.72 10.84
CA LEU A 39 -15.31 1.48 11.86
C LEU A 39 -14.99 2.72 12.69
N GLU A 40 -15.14 3.93 12.14
CA GLU A 40 -14.90 5.19 12.87
C GLU A 40 -16.14 5.70 13.59
N ASN A 41 -17.30 5.64 12.93
CA ASN A 41 -18.50 6.37 13.35
C ASN A 41 -19.72 5.45 13.62
N ASP A 42 -19.56 4.12 13.51
CA ASP A 42 -20.65 3.12 13.58
C ASP A 42 -21.81 3.37 12.59
N ILE A 43 -21.55 4.13 11.51
CA ILE A 43 -22.56 4.49 10.51
C ILE A 43 -22.80 3.31 9.57
N LEU A 44 -24.06 2.89 9.47
CA LEU A 44 -24.50 1.78 8.63
C LEU A 44 -25.75 2.14 7.82
N PRO A 45 -25.97 1.48 6.66
CA PRO A 45 -27.24 1.59 5.95
C PRO A 45 -28.43 1.13 6.81
N GLU A 46 -29.61 1.65 6.54
CA GLU A 46 -30.83 1.22 7.23
C GLU A 46 -31.21 -0.23 6.87
N ASP A 47 -30.87 -0.67 5.65
CA ASP A 47 -31.11 -2.05 5.22
C ASP A 47 -30.30 -3.05 6.07
N ARG A 48 -31.04 -3.85 6.85
CA ARG A 48 -30.49 -4.86 7.76
C ARG A 48 -29.54 -5.84 7.08
N ASN A 49 -29.80 -6.21 5.82
CA ASN A 49 -28.99 -7.17 5.09
C ASN A 49 -27.66 -6.56 4.62
N LYS A 50 -27.66 -5.32 4.11
CA LYS A 50 -26.47 -4.54 3.77
C LYS A 50 -25.61 -4.32 5.02
N SER A 51 -26.24 -3.95 6.13
CA SER A 51 -25.54 -3.72 7.40
C SER A 51 -24.87 -4.99 7.92
N ARG A 52 -25.57 -6.13 7.89
CA ARG A 52 -24.96 -7.43 8.23
C ARG A 52 -23.75 -7.76 7.35
N LYS A 53 -23.83 -7.50 6.04
CA LYS A 53 -22.70 -7.71 5.11
C LYS A 53 -21.51 -6.82 5.43
N ILE A 54 -21.73 -5.55 5.74
CA ILE A 54 -20.68 -4.60 6.12
C ILE A 54 -20.00 -5.04 7.42
N LYS A 55 -20.78 -5.33 8.48
CA LYS A 55 -20.25 -5.84 9.77
C LYS A 55 -19.36 -7.06 9.57
N LYS A 56 -19.84 -8.05 8.81
CA LYS A 56 -19.05 -9.26 8.49
C LYS A 56 -17.77 -8.94 7.71
N LYS A 57 -17.82 -7.99 6.77
CA LYS A 57 -16.64 -7.57 6.00
C LYS A 57 -15.63 -6.85 6.89
N ALA A 58 -16.11 -5.95 7.75
CA ALA A 58 -15.34 -5.07 8.63
C ALA A 58 -14.55 -5.82 9.71
N ALA A 59 -15.01 -6.99 10.15
CA ALA A 59 -14.26 -7.84 11.10
C ALA A 59 -12.81 -8.14 10.67
N ARG A 60 -12.53 -8.07 9.36
CA ARG A 60 -11.19 -8.29 8.77
C ARG A 60 -10.34 -7.02 8.66
N TYR A 61 -10.83 -5.90 9.17
CA TYR A 61 -10.17 -4.60 9.06
C TYR A 61 -10.10 -3.92 10.41
N SER A 62 -9.22 -2.92 10.49
CA SER A 62 -9.07 -2.04 11.65
C SER A 62 -8.58 -0.67 11.17
N ILE A 63 -8.84 0.36 11.95
CA ILE A 63 -8.30 1.70 11.70
C ILE A 63 -7.19 1.97 12.71
N SER A 64 -6.11 2.56 12.21
CA SER A 64 -4.97 2.98 13.00
C SER A 64 -4.34 4.17 12.31
N TRP A 65 -4.02 5.24 13.04
CA TRP A 65 -3.45 6.46 12.46
C TRP A 65 -4.22 6.95 11.22
N GLU A 66 -5.55 7.01 11.32
CA GLU A 66 -6.47 7.46 10.25
C GLU A 66 -6.43 6.64 8.95
N LYS A 67 -5.76 5.49 8.98
CA LYS A 67 -5.60 4.61 7.82
C LYS A 67 -6.30 3.29 8.08
N LEU A 68 -7.00 2.79 7.06
CA LEU A 68 -7.63 1.48 7.10
C LEU A 68 -6.59 0.39 6.84
N TYR A 69 -6.55 -0.61 7.70
CA TYR A 69 -5.69 -1.78 7.56
C TYR A 69 -6.52 -3.05 7.42
N ARG A 70 -6.04 -3.97 6.58
CA ARG A 70 -6.56 -5.33 6.51
C ARG A 70 -5.77 -6.23 7.45
N ARG A 71 -6.48 -6.93 8.32
CA ARG A 71 -5.94 -7.97 9.19
C ARG A 71 -5.49 -9.17 8.38
N SER A 72 -4.27 -9.60 8.61
CA SER A 72 -3.73 -10.88 8.16
C SER A 72 -3.87 -11.90 9.29
N PHE A 73 -4.09 -13.18 8.96
CA PHE A 73 -4.21 -14.23 9.97
C PHE A 73 -2.89 -14.51 10.71
N SER A 74 -1.78 -14.53 9.96
CA SER A 74 -0.44 -14.89 10.46
C SER A 74 0.64 -13.94 9.94
N GLY A 75 0.27 -12.74 9.50
CA GLY A 75 1.19 -11.80 8.87
C GLY A 75 0.95 -10.36 9.32
N PRO A 76 1.73 -9.40 8.79
CA PRO A 76 1.55 -8.00 9.12
C PRO A 76 0.20 -7.48 8.62
N TYR A 77 -0.23 -6.40 9.24
CA TYR A 77 -1.39 -5.64 8.80
C TYR A 77 -1.04 -4.94 7.49
N LEU A 78 -1.94 -5.01 6.51
CA LEU A 78 -1.71 -4.41 5.19
C LEU A 78 -2.50 -3.11 5.09
N ARG A 79 -1.82 -2.01 4.78
CA ARG A 79 -2.46 -0.72 4.53
C ARG A 79 -3.37 -0.83 3.32
N CYS A 80 -4.64 -0.52 3.52
CA CYS A 80 -5.60 -0.44 2.43
C CYS A 80 -5.33 0.86 1.66
N VAL A 81 -5.32 0.74 0.34
CA VAL A 81 -5.06 1.88 -0.54
C VAL A 81 -6.25 2.11 -1.47
N THR A 82 -6.39 3.36 -1.90
CA THR A 82 -7.46 3.75 -2.80
C THR A 82 -7.14 3.32 -4.24
N PRO A 83 -8.11 3.25 -5.16
CA PRO A 83 -7.84 2.86 -6.55
C PRO A 83 -6.74 3.72 -7.22
N ARG A 84 -6.71 5.02 -6.91
CA ARG A 84 -5.69 5.95 -7.43
C ARG A 84 -4.30 5.64 -6.88
N GLU A 85 -4.19 5.36 -5.60
CA GLU A 85 -2.92 4.94 -4.98
C GLU A 85 -2.45 3.58 -5.51
N ALA A 86 -3.36 2.61 -5.64
CA ALA A 86 -3.07 1.28 -6.16
C ALA A 86 -2.47 1.34 -7.58
N ALA A 87 -2.99 2.22 -8.44
CA ALA A 87 -2.46 2.43 -9.79
C ALA A 87 -1.00 2.91 -9.75
N ARG A 88 -0.71 3.93 -8.92
CA ARG A 88 0.66 4.47 -8.76
C ARG A 88 1.63 3.42 -8.24
N ILE A 89 1.26 2.72 -7.16
CA ILE A 89 2.09 1.66 -6.56
C ILE A 89 2.42 0.57 -7.58
N LEU A 90 1.46 0.17 -8.42
CA LEU A 90 1.69 -0.84 -9.44
C LEU A 90 2.62 -0.37 -10.56
N ILE A 91 2.53 0.90 -10.98
CA ILE A 91 3.44 1.48 -11.96
C ILE A 91 4.86 1.48 -11.40
N GLU A 92 5.05 1.99 -10.18
CA GLU A 92 6.37 2.04 -9.51
C GLU A 92 6.98 0.65 -9.33
N LEU A 93 6.18 -0.33 -8.90
CA LEU A 93 6.64 -1.72 -8.75
C LEU A 93 6.95 -2.38 -10.09
N HIS A 94 6.28 -1.97 -11.16
CA HIS A 94 6.49 -2.51 -12.50
C HIS A 94 7.74 -1.92 -13.15
N GLU A 95 7.96 -0.61 -13.04
CA GLU A 95 9.12 0.09 -13.59
C GLU A 95 10.40 -0.18 -12.78
N GLY A 96 10.26 -0.33 -11.46
CA GLY A 96 11.39 -0.56 -10.54
C GLY A 96 12.08 -1.92 -10.68
N ASP A 97 11.45 -2.91 -11.35
CA ASP A 97 12.04 -4.24 -11.63
C ASP A 97 12.35 -4.46 -13.11
N CYS A 98 12.98 -3.47 -13.76
CA CYS A 98 13.38 -3.52 -15.18
C CYS A 98 14.36 -4.65 -15.56
N GLY A 99 14.59 -5.67 -14.70
CA GLY A 99 15.39 -6.86 -14.97
C GLY A 99 14.59 -8.16 -15.15
N SER A 100 13.35 -8.28 -14.64
CA SER A 100 12.58 -9.53 -14.72
C SER A 100 11.08 -9.27 -14.90
N HIS A 101 10.67 -8.95 -16.13
CA HIS A 101 9.28 -8.72 -16.57
C HIS A 101 8.24 -9.48 -15.75
N SER A 102 7.71 -8.79 -14.76
CA SER A 102 7.09 -9.44 -13.61
C SER A 102 5.65 -9.74 -13.94
N SER A 103 5.29 -11.03 -13.94
CA SER A 103 3.89 -11.44 -14.10
C SER A 103 2.98 -10.68 -13.12
N GLY A 104 1.70 -10.50 -13.46
CA GLY A 104 0.73 -9.87 -12.56
C GLY A 104 0.70 -10.53 -11.15
N ARG A 105 1.04 -11.82 -11.06
CA ARG A 105 1.22 -12.54 -9.78
C ARG A 105 2.38 -12.00 -8.94
N ASN A 106 3.52 -11.65 -9.56
CA ASN A 106 4.66 -11.05 -8.86
C ASN A 106 4.33 -9.64 -8.37
N LEU A 107 3.67 -8.83 -9.18
CA LEU A 107 3.25 -7.48 -8.76
C LEU A 107 2.34 -7.51 -7.52
N VAL A 108 1.36 -8.43 -7.49
CA VAL A 108 0.51 -8.62 -6.29
C VAL A 108 1.32 -9.04 -5.07
N LEU A 109 2.27 -9.97 -5.27
CA LEU A 109 3.13 -10.45 -4.19
C LEU A 109 4.00 -9.33 -3.62
N TRP A 110 4.58 -8.49 -4.49
CA TRP A 110 5.40 -7.35 -4.07
C TRP A 110 4.59 -6.27 -3.38
N ALA A 111 3.43 -5.90 -3.92
CA ALA A 111 2.55 -4.94 -3.26
C ALA A 111 2.16 -5.42 -1.85
N ARG A 112 1.87 -6.71 -1.67
CA ARG A 112 1.60 -7.28 -0.34
C ARG A 112 2.83 -7.28 0.57
N ARG A 113 4.02 -7.58 0.03
CA ARG A 113 5.28 -7.54 0.79
C ARG A 113 5.66 -6.11 1.21
N ALA A 114 5.36 -5.13 0.37
CA ALA A 114 5.49 -3.71 0.68
C ALA A 114 4.40 -3.21 1.65
N GLY A 115 3.49 -4.08 2.11
CA GLY A 115 2.49 -3.74 3.11
C GLY A 115 1.19 -3.16 2.56
N TYR A 116 0.92 -3.25 1.26
CA TYR A 116 -0.28 -2.67 0.63
C TYR A 116 -1.36 -3.71 0.29
N TYR A 117 -2.62 -3.26 0.29
CA TYR A 117 -3.77 -4.08 -0.05
C TYR A 117 -4.92 -3.31 -0.72
N TRP A 118 -5.57 -3.95 -1.70
CA TRP A 118 -6.89 -3.57 -2.22
C TRP A 118 -7.64 -4.83 -2.71
N PRO A 119 -8.99 -4.86 -2.79
CA PRO A 119 -9.72 -6.09 -3.13
C PRO A 119 -9.43 -6.66 -4.52
N THR A 120 -9.06 -5.82 -5.48
CA THR A 120 -8.91 -6.17 -6.90
C THR A 120 -7.44 -6.17 -7.36
N MET A 121 -6.47 -6.48 -6.48
CA MET A 121 -5.03 -6.47 -6.82
C MET A 121 -4.70 -7.30 -8.04
N THR A 122 -5.26 -8.50 -8.13
CA THR A 122 -4.98 -9.43 -9.23
C THR A 122 -5.45 -8.86 -10.58
N GLU A 123 -6.65 -8.28 -10.62
CA GLU A 123 -7.20 -7.70 -11.86
C GLU A 123 -6.38 -6.50 -12.31
N TYR A 124 -6.03 -5.63 -11.37
CA TYR A 124 -5.25 -4.43 -11.65
C TYR A 124 -3.83 -4.76 -12.12
N ALA A 125 -3.16 -5.70 -11.44
CA ALA A 125 -1.84 -6.17 -11.82
C ALA A 125 -1.84 -6.88 -13.20
N ASN A 126 -2.86 -7.68 -13.50
CA ASN A 126 -3.00 -8.34 -14.80
C ASN A 126 -3.24 -7.33 -15.93
N LYS A 127 -4.02 -6.27 -15.69
CA LYS A 127 -4.20 -5.18 -16.67
C LYS A 127 -2.89 -4.47 -16.94
N GLN A 128 -2.12 -4.16 -15.91
CA GLN A 128 -0.82 -3.51 -16.07
C GLN A 128 0.17 -4.39 -16.86
N ALA A 129 0.29 -5.67 -16.51
CA ALA A 129 1.14 -6.62 -17.22
C ALA A 129 0.73 -6.81 -18.69
N LYS A 130 -0.57 -6.65 -19.02
CA LYS A 130 -1.08 -6.68 -20.40
C LYS A 130 -0.80 -5.40 -21.18
N HIS A 131 -0.56 -4.26 -20.55
CA HIS A 131 -0.27 -3.02 -21.26
C HIS A 131 1.24 -2.78 -21.46
N CYS A 132 2.08 -3.63 -20.85
CA CYS A 132 3.52 -3.58 -21.07
C CYS A 132 3.93 -4.48 -22.24
N ASP A 133 4.34 -3.86 -23.34
CA ASP A 133 4.86 -4.52 -24.54
C ASP A 133 5.98 -5.53 -24.24
N GLN A 134 6.86 -5.19 -23.31
CA GLN A 134 7.99 -6.04 -22.99
C GLN A 134 7.57 -7.25 -22.16
N CYS A 135 6.62 -7.06 -21.23
CA CYS A 135 5.96 -8.18 -20.57
C CYS A 135 5.25 -9.07 -21.59
N GLN A 136 4.50 -8.52 -22.56
CA GLN A 136 3.81 -9.27 -23.63
C GLN A 136 4.78 -10.14 -24.46
N ARG A 137 5.95 -9.61 -24.82
CA ARG A 137 6.97 -10.35 -25.59
C ARG A 137 7.61 -11.49 -24.78
N CYS A 138 7.68 -11.36 -23.45
CA CYS A 138 8.29 -12.34 -22.55
C CYS A 138 7.36 -13.50 -22.12
N TRP A 139 6.08 -13.54 -22.52
CA TRP A 139 5.15 -14.64 -22.14
C TRP A 139 5.59 -16.04 -22.61
N GLY A 140 6.62 -16.16 -23.45
CA GLY A 140 7.18 -17.42 -23.95
C GLY A 140 8.62 -17.76 -23.52
N HIS A 141 9.33 -16.86 -22.81
CA HIS A 141 10.71 -17.09 -22.38
C HIS A 141 10.83 -16.76 -20.90
N VAL A 142 11.10 -17.77 -20.08
CA VAL A 142 11.37 -17.60 -18.64
C VAL A 142 12.89 -17.56 -18.45
N PRO A 143 13.53 -16.39 -18.24
CA PRO A 143 14.88 -16.39 -17.73
C PRO A 143 14.84 -16.69 -16.24
N THR A 144 15.58 -17.71 -15.84
CA THR A 144 15.75 -18.15 -14.47
C THR A 144 16.82 -17.28 -13.79
N ARG A 145 16.49 -16.16 -13.11
CA ARG A 145 17.23 -15.75 -11.87
C ARG A 145 16.75 -14.50 -11.13
N ALA A 146 16.95 -14.61 -9.81
CA ALA A 146 17.22 -13.63 -8.74
C ALA A 146 16.27 -12.44 -8.52
N LEU A 147 15.50 -12.55 -7.45
CA LEU A 147 14.70 -11.48 -6.84
C LEU A 147 15.61 -10.35 -6.34
N VAL A 148 15.63 -9.21 -7.03
CA VAL A 148 16.08 -7.95 -6.43
C VAL A 148 14.84 -7.27 -5.86
N LEU A 149 14.87 -6.95 -4.56
CA LEU A 149 13.74 -6.30 -3.90
C LEU A 149 13.69 -4.83 -4.33
N PRO A 150 12.51 -4.28 -4.70
CA PRO A 150 12.40 -2.87 -5.06
C PRO A 150 12.79 -1.97 -3.88
N ARG A 151 13.29 -0.77 -4.22
CA ARG A 151 13.86 0.29 -3.35
C ARG A 151 12.96 0.79 -2.21
N LEU A 152 11.77 0.21 -2.02
CA LEU A 152 10.85 0.49 -0.90
C LEU A 152 11.10 -0.38 0.35
N LEU A 153 12.20 -1.14 0.40
CA LEU A 153 12.65 -1.82 1.61
C LEU A 153 13.83 -1.09 2.27
N VAL A 154 13.62 0.18 2.62
CA VAL A 154 14.46 0.85 3.61
C VAL A 154 13.54 1.21 4.77
N TYR A 155 13.56 0.37 5.81
CA TYR A 155 13.13 0.71 7.16
C TYR A 155 14.32 1.29 7.91
#